data_AF-A0A7V2CKV5-F1
#
_entry.id   AF-A0A7V2CKV5-F1
#
_cell.length_a   1.000
_cell.length_b   1.000
_cell.length_c   1.000
_cell.angle_alpha   90.00
_cell.angle_beta   90.00
_cell.angle_gamma   90.00
#
_symmetry.space_group_name_H-M   'P 1'
#
loop_
_entity.id
_entity.type
_entity.pdbx_description
1 polymer ?
#
loop_
_entity_poly.entity_id
_entity_poly.type
_entity_poly.pdbx_seq_one_letter_code
_entity_poly.pdbx_strand_id
1 'polypeptide(L)'
;GAIHRAAGPRLLAECRALGGCPTGSAKITAAYDLPARHVIHAVGPVYRDGKHGEPEALASCYRTALELADKAGCASIAFPAISCGVYGYPMSEAAEIALATVAAELPEHPGISRALFVLLGADALATFEQILRKLKLAAHS
;
A
#
# COMPACT_ATOMS: atom_id res chain seq x y z
N GLY A 1 6.92 8.53 -11.67
CA GLY A 1 5.46 8.35 -11.44
C GLY A 1 4.83 9.64 -10.94
N ALA A 2 3.51 9.66 -10.74
CA ALA A 2 2.78 10.85 -10.28
C ALA A 2 3.31 11.37 -8.92
N ILE A 3 3.59 10.47 -7.98
CA ILE A 3 4.16 10.80 -6.65
C ILE A 3 5.51 11.52 -6.79
N HIS A 4 6.45 10.98 -7.56
CA HIS A 4 7.76 11.63 -7.80
C HIS A 4 7.66 13.01 -8.45
N ARG A 5 6.68 13.23 -9.34
CA ARG A 5 6.49 14.56 -9.94
C ARG A 5 5.99 15.57 -8.92
N ALA A 6 5.08 15.16 -8.04
CA ALA A 6 4.47 16.03 -7.03
C ALA A 6 5.38 16.26 -5.81
N ALA A 7 6.22 15.30 -5.43
CA ALA A 7 7.16 15.42 -4.31
C ALA A 7 8.44 16.21 -4.63
N GLY A 8 8.71 16.47 -5.92
CA GLY A 8 9.91 17.14 -6.37
C GLY A 8 11.16 16.23 -6.41
N PRO A 9 12.29 16.77 -6.91
CA PRO A 9 13.48 15.99 -7.23
C PRO A 9 14.20 15.39 -6.01
N ARG A 10 13.99 15.96 -4.81
CA ARG A 10 14.62 15.48 -3.57
C ARG A 10 14.19 14.06 -3.20
N LEU A 11 12.94 13.70 -3.50
CA LEU A 11 12.45 12.33 -3.30
C LEU A 11 13.28 11.31 -4.07
N LEU A 12 13.59 11.60 -5.33
CA LEU A 12 14.40 10.69 -6.15
C LEU A 12 15.83 10.55 -5.63
N ALA A 13 16.41 11.65 -5.11
CA ALA A 13 17.75 11.63 -4.53
C ALA A 13 17.82 10.72 -3.29
N GLU A 14 16.84 10.82 -2.39
CA GLU A 14 16.76 9.96 -1.21
C GLU A 14 16.50 8.50 -1.59
N CYS A 15 15.58 8.24 -2.53
CA CYS A 15 15.32 6.88 -3.01
C CYS A 15 16.58 6.18 -3.55
N ARG A 16 17.48 6.92 -4.23
CA ARG A 16 18.75 6.37 -4.73
C ARG A 16 19.69 5.96 -3.60
N ALA A 17 19.69 6.68 -2.48
CA ALA A 17 20.49 6.36 -1.30
C ALA A 17 20.01 5.10 -0.57
N LEU A 18 18.75 4.69 -0.78
CA LEU A 18 18.17 3.52 -0.12
C LEU A 18 18.67 2.16 -0.65
N GLY A 19 19.32 2.11 -1.82
CA GLY A 19 19.88 0.86 -2.36
C GLY A 19 18.84 -0.17 -2.82
N GLY A 20 17.71 0.29 -3.38
CA GLY A 20 16.64 -0.59 -3.90
C GLY A 20 15.74 -1.18 -2.80
N CYS A 21 14.79 -2.04 -3.16
CA CYS A 21 13.88 -2.70 -2.22
C CYS A 21 13.44 -4.06 -2.80
N PRO A 22 13.50 -5.15 -2.03
CA PRO A 22 13.04 -6.44 -2.52
C PRO A 22 11.51 -6.47 -2.66
N THR A 23 11.03 -7.35 -3.55
CA THR A 23 9.61 -7.65 -3.69
C THR A 23 9.03 -8.11 -2.36
N GLY A 24 7.83 -7.62 -2.02
CA GLY A 24 7.17 -7.92 -0.75
C GLY A 24 7.61 -7.05 0.43
N SER A 25 8.45 -6.05 0.19
CA SER A 25 8.93 -5.14 1.23
C SER A 25 8.67 -3.68 0.83
N ALA A 26 8.97 -2.77 1.76
CA ALA A 26 8.84 -1.35 1.56
C ALA A 26 9.99 -0.58 2.24
N LYS A 27 10.22 0.66 1.79
CA LYS A 27 11.13 1.62 2.43
C LYS A 27 10.45 2.97 2.60
N ILE A 28 10.85 3.72 3.62
CA ILE A 28 10.27 5.02 3.94
C ILE A 28 11.23 6.15 3.58
N THR A 29 10.68 7.28 3.11
CA THR A 29 11.39 8.54 2.87
C THR A 29 10.60 9.71 3.43
N ALA A 30 11.21 10.90 3.44
CA ALA A 30 10.43 12.14 3.52
C ALA A 30 9.50 12.27 2.30
N ALA A 31 8.39 13.00 2.45
CA ALA A 31 7.46 13.25 1.35
C ALA A 31 7.73 14.56 0.59
N TYR A 32 8.61 15.41 1.11
CA TYR A 32 9.06 16.66 0.49
C TYR A 32 7.92 17.63 0.20
N ASP A 33 7.60 17.85 -1.08
CA ASP A 33 6.64 18.86 -1.51
C ASP A 33 5.19 18.34 -1.44
N LEU A 34 4.99 17.07 -1.05
CA LEU A 34 3.68 16.50 -0.79
C LEU A 34 3.14 16.96 0.59
N PRO A 35 1.81 17.04 0.76
CA PRO A 35 1.20 17.34 2.06
C PRO A 35 1.36 16.21 3.10
N ALA A 36 1.71 15.00 2.66
CA ALA A 36 2.01 13.89 3.56
C ALA A 36 3.34 14.13 4.30
N ARG A 37 3.57 13.43 5.41
CA ARG A 37 4.86 13.48 6.12
C ARG A 37 5.91 12.59 5.47
N HIS A 38 5.48 11.40 5.06
CA HIS A 38 6.34 10.35 4.52
C HIS A 38 5.76 9.76 3.24
N VAL A 39 6.64 9.17 2.43
CA VAL A 39 6.27 8.25 1.35
C VAL A 39 6.85 6.89 1.68
N ILE A 40 6.00 5.87 1.65
CA ILE A 40 6.40 4.47 1.81
C ILE A 40 6.40 3.80 0.44
N HIS A 41 7.57 3.41 -0.02
CA HIS A 41 7.84 2.83 -1.34
C HIS A 41 7.80 1.31 -1.23
N ALA A 42 6.63 0.72 -1.47
CA ALA A 42 6.45 -0.73 -1.50
C ALA A 42 6.72 -1.31 -2.90
N VAL A 43 7.38 -2.46 -2.96
CA VAL A 43 7.61 -3.20 -4.21
C VAL A 43 6.71 -4.43 -4.23
N GLY A 44 5.54 -4.30 -4.84
CA GLY A 44 4.61 -5.40 -5.02
C GLY A 44 5.10 -6.45 -6.04
N PRO A 45 4.55 -7.67 -6.03
CA PRO A 45 4.90 -8.71 -6.98
C PRO A 45 4.38 -8.40 -8.39
N VAL A 46 5.09 -8.88 -9.41
CA VAL A 46 4.56 -9.04 -10.76
C VAL A 46 3.68 -10.28 -10.77
N TYR A 47 2.41 -10.13 -11.12
CA TYR A 47 1.45 -11.22 -11.12
C TYR A 47 1.69 -12.18 -12.30
N ARG A 48 1.68 -13.49 -12.03
CA ARG A 48 1.77 -14.54 -13.04
C ARG A 48 0.51 -15.39 -13.04
N ASP A 49 0.26 -16.05 -11.91
CA ASP A 49 -0.87 -16.97 -11.74
C ASP A 49 -1.33 -17.14 -10.28
N GLY A 50 -0.73 -16.37 -9.35
CA GLY A 50 -1.03 -16.43 -7.92
C GLY A 50 -0.44 -17.64 -7.19
N LYS A 51 0.42 -18.44 -7.84
CA LYS A 51 0.98 -19.70 -7.29
C LYS A 51 2.49 -19.65 -7.05
N HIS A 52 3.12 -18.50 -7.28
CA HIS A 52 4.57 -18.29 -7.15
C HIS A 52 4.92 -17.39 -5.96
N GLY A 53 4.04 -17.32 -4.97
CA GLY A 53 4.21 -16.50 -3.76
C GLY A 53 3.75 -15.05 -3.93
N GLU A 54 3.10 -14.70 -5.04
CA GLU A 54 2.55 -13.35 -5.24
C GLU A 54 1.56 -12.95 -4.13
N PRO A 55 0.66 -13.82 -3.65
CA PRO A 55 -0.27 -13.44 -2.58
C PRO A 55 0.45 -13.01 -1.30
N GLU A 56 1.46 -13.79 -0.88
CA GLU A 56 2.22 -13.51 0.33
C GLU A 56 3.11 -12.27 0.18
N ALA A 57 3.75 -12.09 -0.98
CA ALA A 57 4.50 -10.89 -1.27
C ALA A 57 3.62 -9.63 -1.26
N LEU A 58 2.41 -9.70 -1.82
CA LEU A 58 1.47 -8.59 -1.78
C LEU A 58 1.03 -8.27 -0.36
N ALA A 59 0.66 -9.29 0.44
CA ALA A 59 0.33 -9.10 1.86
C ALA A 59 1.50 -8.47 2.64
N SER A 60 2.72 -8.97 2.42
CA SER A 60 3.93 -8.45 3.07
C SER A 60 4.21 -6.98 2.77
N CYS A 61 3.82 -6.47 1.57
CA CYS A 61 3.91 -5.05 1.27
C CYS A 61 3.05 -4.21 2.23
N TYR A 62 1.82 -4.63 2.50
CA TYR A 62 0.91 -3.92 3.40
C TYR A 62 1.40 -3.99 4.86
N ARG A 63 1.85 -5.15 5.32
CA ARG A 63 2.43 -5.33 6.67
C ARG A 63 3.64 -4.43 6.90
N THR A 64 4.62 -4.51 5.99
CA THR A 64 5.85 -3.71 6.08
C THR A 64 5.52 -2.21 6.04
N ALA A 65 4.54 -1.80 5.26
CA ALA A 65 4.13 -0.40 5.19
C ALA A 65 3.45 0.09 6.48
N LEU A 66 2.60 -0.71 7.11
CA LEU A 66 2.02 -0.39 8.42
C LEU A 66 3.09 -0.30 9.50
N GLU A 67 4.00 -1.27 9.55
CA GLU A 67 5.13 -1.28 10.49
C GLU A 67 6.00 -0.02 10.36
N LEU A 68 6.34 0.38 9.13
CA LEU A 68 7.12 1.60 8.87
C LEU A 68 6.36 2.87 9.25
N ALA A 69 5.06 2.92 8.98
CA ALA A 69 4.22 4.06 9.33
C ALA A 69 4.10 4.24 10.86
N ASP A 70 3.89 3.13 11.59
CA ASP A 70 3.81 3.12 13.04
C ASP A 70 5.15 3.54 13.68
N LYS A 71 6.27 2.96 13.21
CA LYS A 71 7.62 3.36 13.64
C LYS A 71 7.94 4.84 13.37
N ALA A 72 7.34 5.43 12.34
CA ALA A 72 7.48 6.85 12.00
C ALA A 72 6.49 7.76 12.76
N GLY A 73 5.61 7.20 13.61
CA GLY A 73 4.61 7.96 14.36
C GLY A 73 3.50 8.53 13.48
N CYS A 74 3.16 7.87 12.37
CA CYS A 74 2.04 8.27 11.52
C CYS A 74 0.71 7.83 12.13
N ALA A 75 -0.23 8.77 12.28
CA ALA A 75 -1.59 8.45 12.72
C ALA A 75 -2.49 7.92 11.59
N SER A 76 -2.08 8.09 10.34
CA SER A 76 -2.83 7.62 9.18
C SER A 76 -1.93 7.24 8.01
N ILE A 77 -2.43 6.35 7.16
CA ILE A 77 -1.76 5.86 5.95
C ILE A 77 -2.78 5.72 4.81
N ALA A 78 -2.32 5.97 3.59
CA ALA A 78 -3.13 5.80 2.38
C ALA A 78 -2.43 4.84 1.41
N PHE A 79 -3.18 3.83 0.94
CA PHE A 79 -2.71 2.80 0.02
C PHE A 79 -3.36 2.96 -1.36
N PRO A 80 -2.60 2.83 -2.45
CA PRO A 80 -3.18 2.53 -3.75
C PRO A 80 -3.53 1.02 -3.84
N ALA A 81 -4.13 0.59 -4.94
CA ALA A 81 -4.21 -0.82 -5.30
C ALA A 81 -2.84 -1.34 -5.77
N ILE A 82 -1.99 -1.77 -4.83
CA ILE A 82 -0.62 -2.23 -5.11
C ILE A 82 -0.65 -3.40 -6.12
N SER A 83 0.26 -3.36 -7.09
CA SER A 83 0.40 -4.33 -8.20
C SER A 83 -0.74 -4.41 -9.23
N CYS A 84 -1.85 -3.68 -9.07
CA CYS A 84 -2.99 -3.73 -10.02
C CYS A 84 -2.81 -2.90 -11.31
N GLY A 85 -1.66 -2.24 -11.48
CA GLY A 85 -1.31 -1.51 -12.69
C GLY A 85 -0.48 -2.36 -13.65
N VAL A 86 0.72 -1.88 -13.99
CA VAL A 86 1.65 -2.56 -14.91
C VAL A 86 2.09 -3.96 -14.44
N TYR A 87 1.91 -4.29 -13.16
CA TYR A 87 2.23 -5.61 -12.60
C TYR A 87 1.08 -6.63 -12.72
N GLY A 88 -0.09 -6.21 -13.23
CA GLY A 88 -1.12 -7.12 -13.70
C GLY A 88 -1.87 -7.92 -12.63
N TYR A 89 -1.76 -7.56 -11.35
CA TYR A 89 -2.47 -8.28 -10.29
C TYR A 89 -3.99 -8.11 -10.45
N PRO A 90 -4.79 -9.20 -10.50
CA PRO A 90 -6.24 -9.10 -10.62
C PRO A 90 -6.84 -8.26 -9.48
N MET A 91 -7.63 -7.24 -9.82
CA MET A 91 -8.14 -6.26 -8.88
C MET A 91 -8.90 -6.89 -7.70
N SER A 92 -9.74 -7.90 -7.98
CA SER A 92 -10.54 -8.59 -6.95
C SER A 92 -9.67 -9.35 -5.96
N GLU A 93 -8.68 -10.10 -6.46
CA GLU A 93 -7.75 -10.88 -5.61
C GLU A 93 -6.84 -9.96 -4.79
N ALA A 94 -6.34 -8.89 -5.42
CA ALA A 94 -5.52 -7.89 -4.73
C ALA A 94 -6.31 -7.15 -3.64
N ALA A 95 -7.57 -6.80 -3.90
CA ALA A 95 -8.45 -6.16 -2.93
C ALA A 95 -8.70 -7.06 -1.72
N GLU A 96 -8.91 -8.37 -1.94
CA GLU A 96 -9.10 -9.35 -0.86
C GLU A 96 -7.86 -9.44 0.03
N ILE A 97 -6.67 -9.55 -0.57
CA ILE A 97 -5.41 -9.57 0.18
C ILE A 97 -5.19 -8.25 0.92
N ALA A 98 -5.40 -7.11 0.26
CA ALA A 98 -5.15 -5.80 0.82
C ALA A 98 -6.04 -5.52 2.03
N LEU A 99 -7.35 -5.72 1.90
CA LEU A 99 -8.33 -5.45 2.95
C LEU A 99 -8.17 -6.43 4.12
N ALA A 100 -8.02 -7.73 3.84
CA ALA A 100 -7.83 -8.72 4.89
C ALA A 100 -6.54 -8.48 5.68
N THR A 101 -5.44 -8.17 4.99
CA THR A 101 -4.14 -7.90 5.62
C THR A 101 -4.21 -6.63 6.47
N VAL A 102 -4.67 -5.51 5.91
CA VAL A 102 -4.74 -4.25 6.67
C VAL A 102 -5.66 -4.38 7.89
N ALA A 103 -6.81 -5.07 7.75
CA ALA A 103 -7.72 -5.28 8.87
C ALA A 103 -7.11 -6.16 9.98
N ALA A 104 -6.33 -7.18 9.62
CA ALA A 104 -5.67 -8.06 10.58
C ALA A 104 -4.49 -7.37 11.31
N GLU A 105 -3.81 -6.44 10.66
CA GLU A 105 -2.55 -5.84 11.16
C GLU A 105 -2.76 -4.53 11.91
N LEU A 106 -3.81 -3.76 11.58
CA LEU A 106 -4.09 -2.50 12.27
C LEU A 106 -4.16 -2.61 13.81
N PRO A 107 -4.72 -3.68 14.43
CA PRO A 107 -4.69 -3.86 15.88
C PRO A 107 -3.29 -3.91 16.50
N GLU A 108 -2.28 -4.34 15.74
CA GLU A 108 -0.88 -4.41 16.17
C GLU A 108 -0.18 -3.04 16.08
N HIS A 109 -0.82 -2.04 15.47
CA HIS A 109 -0.31 -0.69 15.26
C HIS A 109 -1.26 0.37 15.84
N PRO A 110 -1.43 0.44 17.17
CA PRO A 110 -2.42 1.31 17.81
C PRO A 110 -2.17 2.81 17.58
N GLY A 111 -0.98 3.21 17.10
CA GLY A 111 -0.69 4.57 16.68
C GLY A 111 -1.42 4.99 15.41
N ILE A 112 -1.83 4.03 14.55
CA ILE A 112 -2.49 4.28 13.28
C ILE A 112 -4.01 4.20 13.48
N SER A 113 -4.68 5.34 13.49
CA SER A 113 -6.14 5.41 13.67
C SER A 113 -6.92 5.29 12.36
N ARG A 114 -6.26 5.41 11.19
CA ARG A 114 -6.94 5.37 9.89
C ARG A 114 -6.05 4.82 8.77
N ALA A 115 -6.55 3.80 8.06
CA ALA A 115 -6.03 3.38 6.77
C ALA A 115 -7.03 3.71 5.66
N LEU A 116 -6.56 4.33 4.58
CA LEU A 116 -7.36 4.71 3.41
C LEU A 116 -6.95 3.88 2.19
N PHE A 117 -7.92 3.47 1.37
CA PHE A 117 -7.65 2.95 0.02
C PHE A 117 -8.02 4.01 -1.01
N VAL A 118 -7.01 4.56 -1.69
CA VAL A 118 -7.16 5.61 -2.70
C VAL A 118 -7.11 4.97 -4.09
N LEU A 119 -8.28 4.76 -4.66
CA LEU A 119 -8.48 3.94 -5.85
C LEU A 119 -8.73 4.82 -7.08
N LEU A 120 -8.08 4.45 -8.20
CA LEU A 120 -8.25 5.16 -9.46
C LEU A 120 -9.41 4.55 -10.25
N GLY A 121 -10.51 5.29 -10.37
CA GLY A 121 -11.67 4.91 -11.17
C GLY A 121 -12.77 4.20 -10.38
N ALA A 122 -14.00 4.26 -10.92
CA ALA A 122 -15.19 3.73 -10.28
C ALA A 122 -15.17 2.20 -10.17
N ASP A 123 -14.61 1.49 -11.15
CA ASP A 123 -14.57 0.02 -11.15
C ASP A 123 -13.68 -0.55 -10.03
N ALA A 124 -12.53 0.09 -9.79
CA ALA A 124 -11.64 -0.28 -8.68
C ALA A 124 -12.34 -0.04 -7.33
N LEU A 125 -13.01 1.10 -7.17
CA LEU A 125 -13.79 1.40 -5.97
C LEU A 125 -14.90 0.37 -5.75
N ALA A 126 -15.72 0.09 -6.78
CA ALA A 126 -16.80 -0.89 -6.69
C ALA A 126 -16.28 -2.28 -6.32
N THR A 127 -15.12 -2.69 -6.86
CA THR A 127 -14.48 -3.96 -6.51
C THR A 127 -14.08 -4.00 -5.04
N PHE A 128 -13.40 -2.96 -4.54
CA PHE A 128 -13.01 -2.88 -3.13
C PHE A 128 -14.23 -2.85 -2.19
N GLU A 129 -15.30 -2.14 -2.53
CA GLU A 129 -16.55 -2.14 -1.74
C GLU A 129 -17.23 -3.51 -1.72
N GLN A 130 -17.25 -4.24 -2.84
CA GLN A 130 -17.78 -5.60 -2.90
C GLN A 130 -16.97 -6.54 -1.99
N ILE A 131 -15.64 -6.46 -2.04
CA ILE A 131 -14.77 -7.29 -1.20
C ILE A 131 -14.87 -6.91 0.28
N LEU A 132 -14.95 -5.62 0.60
CA LEU A 132 -15.14 -5.15 1.97
C LEU A 132 -16.43 -5.73 2.59
N ARG A 133 -17.53 -5.72 1.83
CA ARG A 133 -18.81 -6.35 2.22
C ARG A 133 -18.66 -7.87 2.37
N LYS A 134 -17.98 -8.55 1.44
CA LYS A 134 -17.69 -9.99 1.50
C LYS A 134 -16.95 -10.36 2.79
N LEU A 135 -15.95 -9.56 3.17
CA LEU A 135 -15.14 -9.76 4.37
C LEU A 135 -15.82 -9.30 5.67
N LYS A 136 -16.99 -8.66 5.58
CA LYS A 136 -17.74 -8.09 6.73
C LYS A 136 -16.91 -7.08 7.54
N LEU A 137 -16.04 -6.33 6.87
CA LEU A 137 -15.25 -5.27 7.48
C LEU A 137 -16.05 -3.96 7.49
N ALA A 138 -15.89 -3.17 8.53
CA ALA A 138 -16.54 -1.86 8.64
C ALA A 138 -15.73 -0.79 7.90
N ALA A 139 -16.37 -0.06 6.97
CA ALA A 139 -15.84 1.21 6.48
C ALA A 139 -16.19 2.31 7.48
N HIS A 140 -15.22 3.10 7.88
CA HIS A 140 -15.46 4.36 8.59
C HIS A 140 -15.22 5.52 7.62
N SER A 141 -16.23 6.38 7.48
CA SER A 141 -16.22 7.55 6.59
C SER A 141 -15.20 8.59 7.03
#